data_AF-A0A1T4N636-F1
#
_entry.id   AF-A0A1T4N636-F1
#
_cell.length_a   1.000
_cell.length_b   1.000
_cell.length_c   1.000
_cell.angle_alpha   90.00
_cell.angle_beta   90.00
_cell.angle_gamma   90.00
#
_symmetry.space_group_name_H-M   'P 1'
#
loop_
_entity.id
_entity.type
_entity.pdbx_description
1 polymer ?
#
loop_
_entity_poly.entity_id
_entity_poly.type
_entity_poly.pdbx_seq_one_letter_code
_entity_poly.pdbx_strand_id
1 'polypeptide(L)'
;MGHLLVVWFFFSMVIRHYINKKDFLYKGTNIISISNIAFRIKNNYKTLTAVAILVTTCITCFGTVSSLKYYVDENHKIEVPYTITYISDDQEEIKKVDKIIANSNHKIELKEKANFLYVPDCEVVVVNLSTFKKIISDLKVKNSENIISKFDLSKDEVGYIERPGVMMSIIAKNDIVLGDKKYDVKVNTKSPLFGNGVPYPCLVVNDDEYEILKSNFGEKQFNGIILDNPEDTKDLTFELAKVLSEKSWLYTHFVAGATFYDFTGIVYFLGVFLFLVFVFATGSIIYFKILSESFEDKNKYSILKKLGTIDLEIHEAVSKQVGMFFILPLIVGIIHSVVAISVLSNIMKCSLIKPTIISISIFAVIYGIFYVFTRKKFLDIVGAA
;
A
#
# COMPACT_ATOMS: atom_id res chain seq x y z
N MET A 1 -25.15 -7.27 -0.57
CA MET A 1 -26.12 -7.45 -1.68
C MET A 1 -25.72 -6.69 -2.96
N GLY A 2 -25.17 -5.47 -2.87
CA GLY A 2 -24.75 -4.67 -4.04
C GLY A 2 -23.69 -5.31 -4.96
N HIS A 3 -22.63 -5.91 -4.41
CA HIS A 3 -21.59 -6.57 -5.21
C HIS A 3 -22.12 -7.79 -6.01
N LEU A 4 -23.10 -8.51 -5.47
CA LEU A 4 -23.74 -9.66 -6.12
C LEU A 4 -24.52 -9.22 -7.38
N LEU A 5 -25.20 -8.08 -7.32
CA LEU A 5 -25.88 -7.49 -8.47
C LEU A 5 -24.88 -6.95 -9.48
N VAL A 6 -23.86 -6.21 -9.06
CA VAL A 6 -22.86 -5.61 -9.97
C VAL A 6 -22.10 -6.69 -10.73
N VAL A 7 -21.63 -7.75 -10.07
CA VAL A 7 -20.93 -8.87 -10.72
C VAL A 7 -21.86 -9.61 -11.69
N TRP A 8 -23.12 -9.83 -11.31
CA TRP A 8 -24.11 -10.47 -12.16
C TRP A 8 -24.51 -9.62 -13.38
N PHE A 9 -24.63 -8.30 -13.21
CA PHE A 9 -24.86 -7.35 -14.31
C PHE A 9 -23.63 -7.23 -15.21
N PHE A 10 -22.42 -7.19 -14.67
CA PHE A 10 -21.20 -7.17 -15.48
C PHE A 10 -21.03 -8.45 -16.30
N PHE A 11 -21.25 -9.62 -15.68
CA PHE A 11 -21.17 -10.88 -16.43
C PHE A 11 -22.22 -10.98 -17.52
N SER A 12 -23.46 -10.66 -17.21
CA SER A 12 -24.53 -10.68 -18.20
C SER A 12 -24.29 -9.63 -19.29
N MET A 13 -23.75 -8.46 -18.97
CA MET A 13 -23.41 -7.41 -19.95
C MET A 13 -22.23 -7.79 -20.84
N VAL A 14 -21.17 -8.38 -20.29
CA VAL A 14 -20.00 -8.86 -21.05
C VAL A 14 -20.41 -10.01 -21.97
N ILE A 15 -21.13 -11.00 -21.45
CA ILE A 15 -21.65 -12.11 -22.27
C ILE A 15 -22.59 -11.57 -23.36
N ARG A 16 -23.50 -10.65 -23.03
CA ARG A 16 -24.40 -10.03 -24.00
C ARG A 16 -23.65 -9.21 -25.05
N HIS A 17 -22.56 -8.53 -24.67
CA HIS A 17 -21.70 -7.80 -25.61
C HIS A 17 -21.05 -8.74 -26.63
N TYR A 18 -20.52 -9.89 -26.19
CA TYR A 18 -19.93 -10.89 -27.09
C TYR A 18 -20.96 -11.65 -27.92
N ILE A 19 -22.15 -11.94 -27.37
CA ILE A 19 -23.28 -12.51 -28.13
C ILE A 19 -23.79 -11.53 -29.20
N ASN A 20 -23.72 -10.23 -28.94
CA ASN A 20 -24.18 -9.20 -29.89
C ASN A 20 -23.18 -8.92 -31.03
N LYS A 21 -21.91 -9.36 -30.92
CA LYS A 21 -20.93 -9.24 -32.01
C LYS A 21 -21.05 -10.38 -33.01
N LYS A 22 -21.87 -10.18 -34.04
CA LYS A 22 -22.16 -11.17 -35.09
C LYS A 22 -20.88 -11.73 -35.76
N ASP A 23 -19.91 -10.88 -36.08
CA ASP A 23 -18.65 -11.30 -36.72
C ASP A 23 -17.77 -12.23 -35.86
N PHE A 24 -17.96 -12.22 -34.53
CA PHE A 24 -17.25 -13.09 -33.59
C PHE A 24 -18.07 -14.36 -33.28
N LEU A 25 -19.39 -14.20 -33.14
CA LEU A 25 -20.32 -15.30 -32.85
C LEU A 25 -20.44 -16.31 -34.00
N TYR A 26 -20.51 -15.83 -35.25
CA TYR A 26 -20.71 -16.68 -36.44
C TYR A 26 -19.42 -17.27 -37.02
N LYS A 27 -18.25 -17.04 -36.40
CA LYS A 27 -16.99 -17.66 -36.83
C LYS A 27 -16.85 -19.09 -36.30
N GLY A 28 -16.96 -20.06 -37.20
CA GLY A 28 -16.68 -21.47 -36.90
C GLY A 28 -17.60 -22.06 -35.83
N THR A 29 -17.02 -22.72 -34.81
CA THR A 29 -17.76 -23.36 -33.70
C THR A 29 -18.13 -22.41 -32.56
N ASN A 30 -17.83 -21.11 -32.69
CA ASN A 30 -18.03 -20.12 -31.62
C ASN A 30 -19.49 -20.01 -31.17
N ILE A 31 -20.46 -20.13 -32.09
CA ILE A 31 -21.88 -20.04 -31.74
C ILE A 31 -22.31 -21.14 -30.75
N ILE A 32 -21.80 -22.35 -30.93
CA ILE A 32 -22.08 -23.50 -30.06
C ILE A 32 -21.30 -23.36 -28.75
N SER A 33 -20.01 -22.99 -28.84
CA SER A 33 -19.16 -22.85 -27.67
C SER A 33 -19.62 -21.73 -26.73
N ILE A 34 -20.00 -20.57 -27.26
CA ILE A 34 -20.47 -19.41 -26.48
C ILE A 34 -21.82 -19.70 -25.84
N SER A 35 -22.74 -20.36 -26.56
CA SER A 35 -24.05 -20.74 -26.01
C SER A 35 -23.90 -21.74 -24.85
N ASN A 36 -23.00 -22.72 -24.98
CA ASN A 36 -22.69 -23.68 -23.92
C ASN A 36 -22.02 -23.03 -22.71
N ILE A 37 -21.08 -22.10 -22.93
CA ILE A 37 -20.47 -21.31 -21.85
C ILE A 37 -21.54 -20.47 -21.16
N ALA A 38 -22.38 -19.75 -21.90
CA ALA A 38 -23.44 -18.91 -21.33
C ALA A 38 -24.44 -19.71 -20.49
N PHE A 39 -24.85 -20.90 -20.97
CA PHE A 39 -25.72 -21.81 -20.21
C PHE A 39 -25.04 -22.31 -18.93
N ARG A 40 -23.76 -22.68 -19.00
CA ARG A 40 -22.98 -23.12 -17.83
C ARG A 40 -22.78 -22.00 -16.81
N ILE A 41 -22.53 -20.75 -17.24
CA ILE A 41 -22.51 -19.58 -16.35
C ILE A 41 -23.85 -19.44 -15.68
N LYS A 42 -24.96 -19.51 -16.44
CA LYS A 42 -26.31 -19.37 -15.89
C LYS A 42 -26.64 -20.46 -14.88
N ASN A 43 -26.23 -21.71 -15.10
CA ASN A 43 -26.49 -22.79 -14.16
C ASN A 43 -25.60 -22.74 -12.91
N ASN A 44 -24.39 -22.20 -13.02
CA ASN A 44 -23.41 -22.20 -11.92
C ASN A 44 -23.07 -20.80 -11.39
N TYR A 45 -23.87 -19.78 -11.70
CA TYR A 45 -23.56 -18.38 -11.36
C TYR A 45 -23.40 -18.15 -9.87
N LYS A 46 -24.16 -18.85 -9.01
CA LYS A 46 -24.05 -18.71 -7.55
C LYS A 46 -22.65 -19.09 -7.07
N THR A 47 -22.13 -20.21 -7.55
CA THR A 47 -20.79 -20.71 -7.21
C THR A 47 -19.72 -19.79 -7.78
N LEU A 48 -19.84 -19.41 -9.07
CA LEU A 48 -18.89 -18.51 -9.71
C LEU A 48 -18.82 -17.15 -9.01
N THR A 49 -19.95 -16.60 -8.60
CA THR A 49 -20.00 -15.33 -7.84
C THR A 49 -19.41 -15.49 -6.45
N ALA A 50 -19.74 -16.56 -5.72
CA ALA A 50 -19.16 -16.81 -4.39
C ALA A 50 -17.62 -16.92 -4.47
N VAL A 51 -17.12 -17.66 -5.45
CA VAL A 51 -15.68 -17.77 -5.71
C VAL A 51 -15.09 -16.42 -6.12
N ALA A 52 -15.73 -15.66 -7.00
CA ALA A 52 -15.24 -14.35 -7.42
C ALA A 52 -15.12 -13.38 -6.23
N ILE A 53 -16.07 -13.41 -5.29
CA ILE A 53 -16.01 -12.63 -4.06
C ILE A 53 -14.78 -13.06 -3.24
N LEU A 54 -14.60 -14.37 -3.00
CA LEU A 54 -13.46 -14.87 -2.25
C LEU A 54 -12.11 -14.53 -2.90
N VAL A 55 -12.00 -14.70 -4.23
CA VAL A 55 -10.81 -14.31 -5.00
C VAL A 55 -10.53 -12.81 -4.85
N THR A 56 -11.57 -11.97 -5.00
CA THR A 56 -11.46 -10.52 -4.83
C THR A 56 -10.96 -10.18 -3.42
N THR A 57 -11.54 -10.79 -2.39
CA THR A 57 -11.15 -10.59 -1.01
C THR A 57 -9.70 -11.04 -0.77
N CYS A 58 -9.27 -12.18 -1.30
CA CYS A 58 -7.90 -12.66 -1.18
C CYS A 58 -6.91 -11.66 -1.77
N ILE A 59 -7.11 -11.29 -3.04
CA ILE A 59 -6.19 -10.40 -3.77
C ILE A 59 -6.19 -9.00 -3.13
N THR A 60 -7.36 -8.47 -2.76
CA THR A 60 -7.46 -7.14 -2.13
C THR A 60 -6.83 -7.16 -0.75
N CYS A 61 -7.13 -8.15 0.09
CA CYS A 61 -6.56 -8.26 1.44
C CYS A 61 -5.02 -8.33 1.37
N PHE A 62 -4.48 -9.23 0.57
CA PHE A 62 -3.05 -9.38 0.42
C PHE A 62 -2.39 -8.16 -0.24
N GLY A 63 -3.05 -7.58 -1.24
CA GLY A 63 -2.64 -6.35 -1.90
C GLY A 63 -2.59 -5.17 -0.94
N THR A 64 -3.57 -5.02 -0.05
CA THR A 64 -3.63 -3.94 0.95
C THR A 64 -2.52 -4.09 1.99
N VAL A 65 -2.32 -5.29 2.58
CA VAL A 65 -1.25 -5.47 3.58
C VAL A 65 0.14 -5.35 2.96
N SER A 66 0.33 -5.82 1.73
CA SER A 66 1.58 -5.63 0.98
C SER A 66 1.81 -4.17 0.61
N SER A 67 0.75 -3.45 0.27
CA SER A 67 0.81 -2.00 0.00
C SER A 67 1.14 -1.19 1.23
N LEU A 68 0.59 -1.56 2.39
CA LEU A 68 0.94 -0.94 3.67
C LEU A 68 2.43 -1.14 3.97
N LYS A 69 2.94 -2.38 3.88
CA LYS A 69 4.37 -2.65 4.10
C LYS A 69 5.25 -1.86 3.13
N TYR A 70 4.90 -1.88 1.85
CA TYR A 70 5.61 -1.13 0.81
C TYR A 70 5.62 0.38 1.09
N TYR A 71 4.48 0.95 1.50
CA TYR A 71 4.38 2.37 1.85
C TYR A 71 5.28 2.73 3.04
N VAL A 72 5.28 1.89 4.07
CA VAL A 72 6.10 2.11 5.27
C VAL A 72 7.59 2.08 4.93
N ASP A 73 8.00 1.17 4.04
CA ASP A 73 9.39 1.06 3.59
C ASP A 73 9.81 2.26 2.70
N GLU A 74 8.94 2.69 1.78
CA GLU A 74 9.24 3.83 0.91
C GLU A 74 9.23 5.17 1.67
N ASN A 75 8.39 5.32 2.70
CA ASN A 75 8.31 6.55 3.50
C ASN A 75 9.23 6.53 4.72
N HIS A 76 9.92 5.42 5.02
CA HIS A 76 10.77 5.31 6.20
C HIS A 76 11.78 6.47 6.31
N LYS A 77 12.46 6.81 5.20
CA LYS A 77 13.43 7.92 5.16
C LYS A 77 12.82 9.32 5.32
N ILE A 78 11.51 9.44 5.12
CA ILE A 78 10.76 10.69 5.31
C ILE A 78 10.31 10.81 6.77
N GLU A 79 9.82 9.71 7.31
CA GLU A 79 9.25 9.62 8.65
C GLU A 79 10.32 9.57 9.75
N VAL A 80 11.46 8.94 9.45
CA VAL A 80 12.60 8.77 10.36
C VAL A 80 13.91 9.12 9.61
N PRO A 81 14.12 10.40 9.27
CA PRO A 81 15.31 10.84 8.54
C PRO A 81 16.58 10.88 9.40
N TYR A 82 16.43 10.90 10.73
CA TYR A 82 17.52 10.95 11.69
C TYR A 82 17.50 9.74 12.61
N THR A 83 18.68 9.33 13.05
CA THR A 83 18.82 8.25 14.03
C THR A 83 18.33 8.68 15.42
N ILE A 84 18.61 9.92 15.80
CA ILE A 84 18.24 10.52 17.09
C ILE A 84 17.73 11.93 16.83
N THR A 85 16.62 12.29 17.47
CA THR A 85 16.07 13.64 17.46
C THR A 85 15.64 14.05 18.86
N TYR A 86 15.83 15.33 19.19
CA TYR A 86 15.32 15.94 20.41
C TYR A 86 15.20 17.45 20.22
N ILE A 87 14.31 18.06 20.98
CA ILE A 87 14.02 19.50 20.98
C ILE A 87 14.64 20.10 22.25
N SER A 88 15.69 20.89 22.11
CA SER A 88 16.32 21.58 23.24
C SER A 88 17.24 22.69 22.75
N ASP A 89 17.14 23.86 23.39
CA ASP A 89 18.03 25.01 23.23
C ASP A 89 19.06 25.12 24.38
N ASP A 90 18.93 24.30 25.43
CA ASP A 90 19.85 24.25 26.56
C ASP A 90 21.20 23.64 26.15
N GLN A 91 22.25 24.48 26.15
CA GLN A 91 23.60 24.07 25.82
C GLN A 91 24.16 23.00 26.77
N GLU A 92 23.71 22.95 28.03
CA GLU A 92 24.13 21.92 28.97
C GLU A 92 23.48 20.56 28.64
N GLU A 93 22.20 20.52 28.26
CA GLU A 93 21.57 19.30 27.75
C GLU A 93 22.27 18.80 26.48
N ILE A 94 22.51 19.68 25.52
CA ILE A 94 23.17 19.35 24.24
C ILE A 94 24.57 18.77 24.48
N LYS A 95 25.38 19.37 25.37
CA LYS A 95 26.71 18.84 25.73
C LYS A 95 26.64 17.45 26.37
N LYS A 96 25.61 17.18 27.18
CA LYS A 96 25.44 15.85 27.78
C LYS A 96 25.10 14.82 26.72
N VAL A 97 24.21 15.14 25.78
CA VAL A 97 23.90 14.27 24.62
C VAL A 97 25.16 13.98 23.82
N ASP A 98 25.94 15.01 23.49
CA ASP A 98 27.19 14.86 22.74
C ASP A 98 28.20 13.94 23.45
N LYS A 99 28.32 14.03 24.78
CA LYS A 99 29.16 13.13 25.59
C LYS A 99 28.68 11.69 25.56
N ILE A 100 27.37 11.46 25.69
CA ILE A 100 26.78 10.12 25.66
C ILE A 100 27.05 9.47 24.29
N ILE A 101 26.82 10.20 23.20
CA ILE A 101 27.08 9.70 21.85
C ILE A 101 28.58 9.45 21.64
N ALA A 102 29.45 10.34 22.10
CA ALA A 102 30.91 10.17 21.96
C ALA A 102 31.47 8.97 22.73
N ASN A 103 30.82 8.58 23.83
CA ASN A 103 31.16 7.39 24.62
C ASN A 103 30.52 6.10 24.07
N SER A 104 29.64 6.21 23.09
CA SER A 104 29.02 5.07 22.43
C SER A 104 29.92 4.50 21.32
N ASN A 105 29.57 3.32 20.80
CA ASN A 105 30.27 2.71 19.66
C ASN A 105 29.83 3.29 18.30
N HIS A 106 29.07 4.38 18.29
CA HIS A 106 28.55 4.99 17.07
C HIS A 106 29.42 6.15 16.58
N LYS A 107 29.56 6.23 15.27
CA LYS A 107 30.11 7.36 14.54
C LYS A 107 29.00 8.30 14.08
N ILE A 108 29.19 9.58 14.34
CA ILE A 108 28.30 10.63 13.83
C ILE A 108 28.58 10.89 12.35
N GLU A 109 27.56 10.76 11.52
CA GLU A 109 27.61 11.06 10.08
C GLU A 109 27.14 12.49 9.79
N LEU A 110 26.09 12.93 10.47
CA LEU A 110 25.50 14.27 10.31
C LEU A 110 24.92 14.78 11.62
N LYS A 111 25.04 16.08 11.87
CA LYS A 111 24.29 16.80 12.91
C LYS A 111 23.59 17.99 12.28
N GLU A 112 22.27 17.98 12.37
CA GLU A 112 21.42 19.09 11.99
C GLU A 112 20.89 19.82 13.21
N LYS A 113 20.86 21.14 13.07
CA LYS A 113 20.25 22.06 14.03
C LYS A 113 19.35 23.01 13.28
N ALA A 114 18.13 23.16 13.76
CA ALA A 114 17.12 23.98 13.12
C ALA A 114 16.25 24.66 14.17
N ASN A 115 16.02 25.95 13.99
CA ASN A 115 15.06 26.65 14.81
C ASN A 115 13.69 26.61 14.12
N PHE A 116 12.65 26.47 14.93
CA PHE A 116 11.28 26.53 14.46
C PHE A 116 10.41 27.26 15.49
N LEU A 117 9.32 27.85 15.02
CA LEU A 117 8.29 28.44 15.87
C LEU A 117 7.17 27.43 16.06
N TYR A 118 6.69 27.26 17.28
CA TYR A 118 5.48 26.48 17.54
C TYR A 118 4.29 27.43 17.69
N VAL A 119 3.26 27.24 16.87
CA VAL A 119 2.01 28.01 16.92
C VAL A 119 0.93 27.14 17.58
N PRO A 120 0.59 27.39 18.86
CA PRO A 120 -0.30 26.50 19.61
C PRO A 120 -1.72 26.41 19.03
N ASP A 121 -2.27 27.53 18.55
CA ASP A 121 -3.68 27.62 18.11
C ASP A 121 -4.01 26.71 16.92
N CYS A 122 -3.02 26.45 16.07
CA CYS A 122 -3.16 25.62 14.87
C CYS A 122 -2.38 24.31 14.93
N GLU A 123 -1.67 24.06 16.04
CA GLU A 123 -0.75 22.94 16.24
C GLU A 123 0.20 22.74 15.05
N VAL A 124 0.80 23.85 14.56
CA VAL A 124 1.71 23.84 13.42
C VAL A 124 3.09 24.36 13.85
N VAL A 125 4.14 23.86 13.20
CA VAL A 125 5.47 24.43 13.32
C VAL A 125 5.81 25.27 12.11
N VAL A 126 6.54 26.36 12.29
CA VAL A 126 6.95 27.27 11.21
C VAL A 126 8.47 27.28 11.11
N VAL A 127 8.99 27.20 9.90
CA VAL A 127 10.42 27.30 9.59
C VAL A 127 10.64 28.27 8.44
N ASN A 128 11.80 28.93 8.44
CA ASN A 128 12.20 29.77 7.31
C ASN A 128 12.67 28.93 6.12
N LEU A 129 12.54 29.50 4.93
CA LEU A 129 12.83 28.86 3.65
C LEU A 129 14.32 28.49 3.52
N SER A 130 15.22 29.33 4.04
CA SER A 130 16.66 29.04 4.03
C SER A 130 17.03 27.79 4.84
N THR A 131 16.43 27.61 6.03
CA THR A 131 16.63 26.43 6.88
C THR A 131 16.08 25.18 6.21
N PHE A 132 14.89 25.28 5.61
CA PHE A 132 14.31 24.18 4.84
C PHE A 132 15.25 23.75 3.69
N LYS A 133 15.72 24.70 2.87
CA LYS A 133 16.63 24.41 1.74
C LYS A 133 17.93 23.76 2.20
N LYS A 134 18.51 24.26 3.29
CA LYS A 134 19.74 23.72 3.87
C LYS A 134 19.55 22.26 4.30
N ILE A 135 18.56 21.96 5.13
CA ILE A 135 18.35 20.60 5.66
C ILE A 135 18.07 19.59 4.54
N ILE A 136 17.25 19.96 3.56
CA ILE A 136 16.95 19.08 2.43
C ILE A 136 18.18 18.81 1.55
N SER A 137 19.09 19.77 1.45
CA SER A 137 20.39 19.58 0.79
C SER A 137 21.29 18.64 1.60
N ASP A 138 21.40 18.86 2.91
CA ASP A 138 22.29 18.10 3.81
C ASP A 138 21.87 16.62 3.95
N LEU A 139 20.55 16.36 3.96
CA LEU A 139 19.98 15.00 3.98
C LEU A 139 20.13 14.23 2.65
N LYS A 140 20.66 14.86 1.60
CA LYS A 140 20.86 14.25 0.26
C LYS A 140 19.59 13.57 -0.28
N VAL A 141 18.45 14.23 -0.11
CA VAL A 141 17.15 13.71 -0.53
C VAL A 141 17.14 13.48 -2.04
N LYS A 142 16.59 12.35 -2.51
CA LYS A 142 16.41 12.11 -3.96
C LYS A 142 15.58 13.23 -4.56
N ASN A 143 16.06 13.83 -5.65
CA ASN A 143 15.43 14.96 -6.33
C ASN A 143 15.29 16.21 -5.44
N SER A 144 16.23 16.45 -4.51
CA SER A 144 16.26 17.63 -3.62
C SER A 144 16.07 18.95 -4.38
N GLU A 145 16.73 19.14 -5.51
CA GLU A 145 16.60 20.36 -6.33
C GLU A 145 15.16 20.60 -6.81
N ASN A 146 14.46 19.55 -7.26
CA ASN A 146 13.07 19.62 -7.70
C ASN A 146 12.11 19.85 -6.51
N ILE A 147 12.44 19.29 -5.33
CA ILE A 147 11.68 19.59 -4.12
C ILE A 147 11.84 21.07 -3.79
N ILE A 148 13.07 21.57 -3.73
CA ILE A 148 13.39 22.96 -3.39
C ILE A 148 12.77 23.94 -4.38
N SER A 149 12.82 23.67 -5.68
CA SER A 149 12.27 24.57 -6.71
C SER A 149 10.76 24.76 -6.61
N LYS A 150 10.03 23.85 -5.96
CA LYS A 150 8.58 24.02 -5.71
C LYS A 150 8.29 25.08 -4.66
N PHE A 151 9.23 25.33 -3.74
CA PHE A 151 9.10 26.31 -2.66
C PHE A 151 9.65 27.69 -3.05
N ASP A 152 9.51 28.08 -4.32
CA ASP A 152 9.71 29.47 -4.73
C ASP A 152 8.47 30.27 -4.34
N LEU A 153 8.43 30.78 -3.11
CA LEU A 153 7.24 31.34 -2.47
C LEU A 153 7.16 32.86 -2.67
N SER A 154 6.00 33.34 -3.12
CA SER A 154 5.69 34.78 -3.17
C SER A 154 5.39 35.33 -1.77
N LYS A 155 5.24 36.65 -1.67
CA LYS A 155 4.73 37.29 -0.45
C LYS A 155 3.30 36.78 -0.19
N ASP A 156 3.07 36.20 0.99
CA ASP A 156 1.82 35.54 1.43
C ASP A 156 1.55 34.10 0.93
N GLU A 157 2.48 33.49 0.20
CA GLU A 157 2.45 32.05 -0.10
C GLU A 157 3.26 31.24 0.93
N VAL A 158 2.77 30.05 1.26
CA VAL A 158 3.48 29.12 2.16
C VAL A 158 3.59 27.71 1.58
N GLY A 159 4.66 27.03 1.97
CA GLY A 159 4.82 25.60 1.74
C GLY A 159 4.28 24.81 2.94
N TYR A 160 3.38 23.87 2.69
CA TYR A 160 2.84 22.96 3.69
C TYR A 160 3.52 21.59 3.60
N ILE A 161 4.22 21.22 4.66
CA ILE A 161 4.75 19.89 4.88
C ILE A 161 3.76 19.13 5.77
N GLU A 162 3.26 18.02 5.26
CA GLU A 162 2.31 17.16 5.98
C GLU A 162 2.91 16.66 7.30
N ARG A 163 2.04 16.47 8.30
CA ARG A 163 2.43 15.88 9.58
C ARG A 163 3.01 14.48 9.34
N PRO A 164 4.17 14.16 9.94
CA PRO A 164 4.70 12.80 9.99
C PRO A 164 3.65 11.79 10.50
N GLY A 165 3.64 10.59 9.94
CA GLY A 165 2.73 9.50 10.29
C GLY A 165 1.38 9.55 9.59
N VAL A 166 1.07 10.62 8.83
CA VAL A 166 -0.17 10.69 8.04
C VAL A 166 -0.07 9.72 6.85
N MET A 167 -0.72 8.56 6.96
CA MET A 167 -0.75 7.55 5.91
C MET A 167 -1.73 7.90 4.77
N MET A 168 -2.88 8.46 5.12
CA MET A 168 -3.99 8.73 4.20
C MET A 168 -4.43 10.19 4.34
N SER A 169 -4.48 10.91 3.21
CA SER A 169 -4.92 12.31 3.16
C SER A 169 -6.01 12.46 2.11
N ILE A 170 -7.25 12.68 2.55
CA ILE A 170 -8.42 12.87 1.67
C ILE A 170 -8.65 14.35 1.38
N ILE A 171 -8.17 15.26 2.23
CA ILE A 171 -8.41 16.70 2.13
C ILE A 171 -7.09 17.42 1.83
N ALA A 172 -7.05 18.17 0.73
CA ALA A 172 -5.98 19.13 0.48
C ALA A 172 -6.29 20.42 1.27
N LYS A 173 -5.32 20.90 2.06
CA LYS A 173 -5.40 22.25 2.63
C LYS A 173 -5.00 23.26 1.56
N ASN A 174 -5.90 24.22 1.28
CA ASN A 174 -5.69 25.28 0.29
C ASN A 174 -5.24 26.59 0.93
N ASP A 175 -5.68 26.84 2.16
CA ASP A 175 -5.32 28.02 2.94
C ASP A 175 -5.08 27.66 4.41
N ILE A 176 -4.29 28.49 5.09
CA ILE A 176 -4.05 28.41 6.52
C ILE A 176 -4.09 29.81 7.11
N VAL A 177 -4.71 29.95 8.28
CA VAL A 177 -4.75 31.20 9.03
C VAL A 177 -3.77 31.08 10.20
N LEU A 178 -2.85 32.04 10.33
CA LEU A 178 -1.96 32.17 11.49
C LEU A 178 -2.19 33.54 12.13
N GLY A 179 -2.74 33.56 13.34
CA GLY A 179 -3.22 34.80 13.96
C GLY A 179 -4.28 35.47 13.10
N ASP A 180 -4.07 36.74 12.75
CA ASP A 180 -4.99 37.52 11.91
C ASP A 180 -4.69 37.42 10.40
N LYS A 181 -3.61 36.73 10.01
CA LYS A 181 -3.15 36.67 8.62
C LYS A 181 -3.50 35.34 7.96
N LYS A 182 -4.05 35.42 6.76
CA LYS A 182 -4.36 34.28 5.90
C LYS A 182 -3.22 34.06 4.91
N TYR A 183 -2.83 32.80 4.73
CA TYR A 183 -1.81 32.35 3.80
C TYR A 183 -2.38 31.34 2.81
N ASP A 184 -1.94 31.45 1.55
CA ASP A 184 -2.28 30.50 0.51
C ASP A 184 -1.22 29.38 0.44
N VAL A 185 -1.69 28.13 0.45
CA VAL A 185 -0.81 26.96 0.40
C VAL A 185 -0.44 26.66 -1.05
N LYS A 186 0.76 27.09 -1.45
CA LYS A 186 1.29 26.85 -2.81
C LYS A 186 1.71 25.39 -3.01
N VAL A 187 2.34 24.82 -1.99
CA VAL A 187 2.90 23.47 -2.03
C VAL A 187 2.33 22.66 -0.88
N ASN A 188 1.87 21.45 -1.16
CA ASN A 188 1.46 20.47 -0.14
C ASN A 188 2.20 19.16 -0.40
N THR A 189 3.11 18.78 0.49
CA THR A 189 4.00 17.63 0.26
C THR A 189 4.47 16.96 1.54
N LYS A 190 5.07 15.77 1.40
CA LYS A 190 5.81 15.10 2.47
C LYS A 190 7.30 15.37 2.30
N SER A 191 8.00 15.60 3.41
CA SER A 191 9.41 15.97 3.37
C SER A 191 10.17 15.44 4.59
N PRO A 192 11.41 14.94 4.44
CA PRO A 192 12.24 14.40 5.53
C PRO A 192 12.81 15.51 6.47
N LEU A 193 12.11 16.63 6.65
CA LEU A 193 12.62 17.80 7.35
C LEU A 193 12.93 17.48 8.83
N PHE A 194 11.90 17.13 9.59
CA PHE A 194 12.02 16.77 11.01
C PHE A 194 11.62 15.32 11.30
N GLY A 195 10.88 14.69 10.38
CA GLY A 195 10.25 13.39 10.62
C GLY A 195 9.45 13.39 11.94
N ASN A 196 9.31 12.22 12.55
CA ASN A 196 8.59 12.06 13.81
C ASN A 196 9.26 12.71 15.04
N GLY A 197 10.45 13.29 14.88
CA GLY A 197 11.09 14.13 15.90
C GLY A 197 10.36 15.44 16.18
N VAL A 198 9.55 15.92 15.22
CA VAL A 198 8.60 17.01 15.43
C VAL A 198 7.26 16.57 14.84
N PRO A 199 6.35 15.97 15.63
CA PRO A 199 5.15 15.30 15.14
C PRO A 199 4.02 16.28 14.81
N TYR A 200 4.34 17.41 14.17
CA TYR A 200 3.43 18.46 13.76
C TYR A 200 3.56 18.73 12.25
N PRO A 201 2.48 19.17 11.58
CA PRO A 201 2.62 19.74 10.24
C PRO A 201 3.55 20.96 10.28
N CYS A 202 4.30 21.19 9.20
CA CYS A 202 5.27 22.26 9.12
C CYS A 202 4.95 23.25 8.00
N LEU A 203 4.98 24.55 8.30
CA LEU A 203 4.89 25.63 7.34
C LEU A 203 6.28 26.15 7.04
N VAL A 204 6.61 26.16 5.76
CA VAL A 204 7.78 26.83 5.22
C VAL A 204 7.34 28.20 4.75
N VAL A 205 7.92 29.24 5.35
CA VAL A 205 7.64 30.64 5.02
C VAL A 205 8.91 31.33 4.54
N ASN A 206 8.77 32.45 3.83
CA ASN A 206 9.93 33.28 3.48
C ASN A 206 10.65 33.80 4.73
N ASP A 207 11.96 34.02 4.62
CA ASP A 207 12.81 34.38 5.76
C ASP A 207 12.34 35.67 6.45
N ASP A 208 11.92 36.69 5.69
CA ASP A 208 11.37 37.93 6.23
C ASP A 208 10.07 37.70 7.05
N GLU A 209 9.21 36.79 6.59
CA GLU A 209 7.96 36.46 7.28
C GLU A 209 8.23 35.67 8.58
N TYR A 210 9.24 34.80 8.56
CA TYR A 210 9.66 34.08 9.75
C TYR A 210 10.10 35.04 10.87
N GLU A 211 10.89 36.07 10.55
CA GLU A 211 11.33 37.07 11.53
C GLU A 211 10.16 37.88 12.12
N ILE A 212 9.12 38.17 11.31
CA ILE A 212 7.89 38.80 11.81
C ILE A 212 7.18 37.87 12.81
N LEU A 213 6.99 36.60 12.44
CA LEU A 213 6.30 35.61 13.28
C LEU A 213 7.06 35.29 14.57
N LYS A 214 8.40 35.33 14.53
CA LYS A 214 9.28 35.08 15.67
C LYS A 214 9.06 36.05 16.83
N SER A 215 8.56 37.25 16.55
CA SER A 215 8.23 38.23 17.61
C SER A 215 7.00 37.83 18.43
N ASN A 216 6.13 36.98 17.89
CA ASN A 216 4.86 36.61 18.52
C ASN A 216 4.85 35.19 19.11
N PHE A 217 5.76 34.31 18.66
CA PHE A 217 5.80 32.91 19.05
C PHE A 217 7.18 32.52 19.60
N GLY A 218 7.18 31.61 20.59
CA GLY A 218 8.41 31.08 21.17
C GLY A 218 9.18 30.22 20.16
N GLU A 219 10.47 30.50 20.00
CA GLU A 219 11.38 29.70 19.19
C GLU A 219 11.84 28.47 19.98
N LYS A 220 11.88 27.32 19.31
CA LYS A 220 12.45 26.07 19.82
C LYS A 220 13.53 25.57 18.87
N GLN A 221 14.51 24.85 19.41
CA GLN A 221 15.59 24.28 18.62
C GLN A 221 15.39 22.76 18.47
N PHE A 222 15.26 22.32 17.22
CA PHE A 222 15.35 20.92 16.82
C PHE A 222 16.82 20.52 16.66
N ASN A 223 17.17 19.35 17.19
CA ASN A 223 18.47 18.72 17.02
C ASN A 223 18.26 17.33 16.41
N GLY A 224 18.78 17.11 15.20
CA GLY A 224 18.74 15.83 14.49
C GLY A 224 20.14 15.28 14.31
N ILE A 225 20.36 14.01 14.62
CA ILE A 225 21.66 13.35 14.53
C ILE A 225 21.52 12.07 13.73
N ILE A 226 22.35 11.92 12.69
CA ILE A 226 22.51 10.68 11.94
C ILE A 226 23.77 9.98 12.45
N LEU A 227 23.58 8.76 12.92
CA LEU A 227 24.62 7.85 13.35
C LEU A 227 24.72 6.69 12.37
N ASP A 228 25.90 6.08 12.30
CA ASP A 228 26.05 4.77 11.70
C ASP A 228 25.25 3.71 12.48
N ASN A 229 24.85 2.64 11.79
CA ASN A 229 24.11 1.50 12.36
C ASN A 229 22.88 1.93 13.20
N PRO A 230 21.87 2.60 12.60
CA PRO A 230 20.74 3.17 13.33
C PRO A 230 19.89 2.14 14.09
N GLU A 231 19.94 0.87 13.67
CA GLU A 231 19.26 -0.25 14.33
C GLU A 231 19.82 -0.56 15.74
N ASP A 232 21.10 -0.26 15.99
CA ASP A 232 21.79 -0.59 17.25
C ASP A 232 21.76 0.56 18.26
N THR A 233 20.61 1.25 18.37
CA THR A 233 20.50 2.46 19.20
C THR A 233 19.66 2.29 20.45
N LYS A 234 19.34 1.05 20.83
CA LYS A 234 18.49 0.74 21.98
C LYS A 234 19.07 1.24 23.30
N ASP A 235 20.30 0.82 23.62
CA ASP A 235 20.93 1.19 24.89
C ASP A 235 21.20 2.69 24.95
N LEU A 236 21.67 3.25 23.83
CA LEU A 236 21.86 4.69 23.65
C LEU A 236 20.56 5.48 23.89
N THR A 237 19.43 5.00 23.37
CA THR A 237 18.12 5.62 23.60
C THR A 237 17.78 5.68 25.09
N PHE A 238 18.02 4.60 25.84
CA PHE A 238 17.75 4.58 27.28
C PHE A 238 18.69 5.48 28.08
N GLU A 239 19.95 5.64 27.66
CA GLU A 239 20.87 6.58 28.31
C GLU A 239 20.46 8.02 28.06
N LEU A 240 20.08 8.37 26.84
CA LEU A 240 19.61 9.70 26.48
C LEU A 240 18.30 10.06 27.19
N ALA A 241 17.38 9.11 27.32
CA ALA A 241 16.10 9.30 28.02
C ALA A 241 16.27 9.61 29.52
N LYS A 242 17.39 9.25 30.15
CA LYS A 242 17.67 9.58 31.56
C LYS A 242 18.11 11.03 31.75
N VAL A 243 18.61 11.66 30.70
CA VAL A 243 19.25 12.98 30.78
C VAL A 243 18.41 14.07 30.13
N LEU A 244 17.68 13.73 29.07
CA LEU A 244 16.75 14.63 28.41
C LEU A 244 15.44 14.71 29.20
N SER A 245 14.90 15.92 29.33
CA SER A 245 13.57 16.11 29.91
C SER A 245 12.49 15.52 28.99
N GLU A 246 11.32 15.17 29.55
CA GLU A 246 10.16 14.74 28.74
C GLU A 246 9.75 15.81 27.70
N LYS A 247 9.96 17.10 28.03
CA LYS A 247 9.67 18.22 27.12
C LYS A 247 10.59 18.24 25.90
N SER A 248 11.74 17.59 25.98
CA SER A 248 12.71 17.52 24.90
C SER A 248 12.32 16.55 23.80
N TRP A 249 11.19 15.83 23.94
CA TRP A 249 10.62 14.95 22.91
C TRP A 249 11.69 14.08 22.20
N LEU A 250 12.38 13.26 22.99
CA LEU A 250 13.37 12.34 22.45
C LEU A 250 12.66 11.32 21.55
N TYR A 251 13.03 11.31 20.27
CA TYR A 251 12.58 10.31 19.31
C TYR A 251 13.77 9.71 18.58
N THR A 252 13.87 8.39 18.55
CA THR A 252 15.01 7.66 18.02
C THR A 252 14.55 6.58 17.05
N HIS A 253 15.48 6.09 16.23
CA HIS A 253 15.23 4.96 15.33
C HIS A 253 14.70 3.73 16.07
N PHE A 254 15.23 3.43 17.25
CA PHE A 254 14.72 2.36 18.13
C PHE A 254 13.25 2.57 18.52
N VAL A 255 12.87 3.77 18.95
CA VAL A 255 11.46 4.10 19.31
C VAL A 255 10.54 3.97 18.10
N ALA A 256 11.00 4.40 16.92
CA ALA A 256 10.26 4.23 15.68
C ALA A 256 10.04 2.74 15.35
N GLY A 257 11.10 1.93 15.50
CA GLY A 257 11.10 0.46 15.40
C GLY A 257 9.99 -0.17 16.23
N ALA A 258 10.05 0.07 17.54
CA ALA A 258 9.19 -0.56 18.54
C ALA A 258 7.70 -0.20 18.43
N THR A 259 7.37 0.92 17.79
CA THR A 259 5.98 1.41 17.73
C THR A 259 5.34 1.15 16.37
N PHE A 260 5.85 1.80 15.32
CA PHE A 260 5.18 1.83 14.01
C PHE A 260 5.59 0.66 13.10
N TYR A 261 6.88 0.29 13.12
CA TYR A 261 7.40 -0.76 12.24
C TYR A 261 7.01 -2.15 12.72
N ASP A 262 7.11 -2.41 14.03
CA ASP A 262 6.68 -3.68 14.62
C ASP A 262 5.18 -3.95 14.40
N PHE A 263 4.34 -2.93 14.61
CA PHE A 263 2.90 -3.04 14.33
C PHE A 263 2.62 -3.37 12.86
N THR A 264 3.30 -2.69 11.94
CA THR A 264 3.18 -2.97 10.50
C THR A 264 3.61 -4.40 10.16
N GLY A 265 4.70 -4.88 10.78
CA GLY A 265 5.17 -6.26 10.65
C GLY A 265 4.13 -7.28 11.11
N ILE A 266 3.49 -7.05 12.25
CA ILE A 266 2.43 -7.92 12.79
C ILE A 266 1.23 -7.95 11.83
N VAL A 267 0.77 -6.79 11.35
CA VAL A 267 -0.35 -6.71 10.39
C VAL A 267 -0.01 -7.42 9.08
N TYR A 268 1.22 -7.26 8.59
CA TYR A 268 1.67 -7.95 7.38
C TYR A 268 1.69 -9.47 7.56
N PHE A 269 2.24 -9.97 8.67
CA PHE A 269 2.27 -11.39 9.00
C PHE A 269 0.84 -11.98 9.07
N LEU A 270 -0.05 -11.33 9.81
CA LEU A 270 -1.44 -11.76 9.94
C LEU A 270 -2.16 -11.74 8.58
N GLY A 271 -1.91 -10.71 7.77
CA GLY A 271 -2.46 -10.58 6.43
C GLY A 271 -2.01 -11.68 5.47
N VAL A 272 -0.71 -12.02 5.47
CA VAL A 272 -0.16 -13.14 4.69
C VAL A 272 -0.76 -14.47 5.13
N PHE A 273 -0.88 -14.69 6.44
CA PHE A 273 -1.48 -15.90 6.98
C PHE A 273 -2.95 -16.03 6.56
N LEU A 274 -3.74 -14.97 6.71
CA LEU A 274 -5.14 -14.94 6.32
C LEU A 274 -5.33 -15.11 4.81
N PHE A 275 -4.47 -14.50 4.01
CA PHE A 275 -4.41 -14.71 2.57
C PHE A 275 -4.22 -16.19 2.22
N LEU A 276 -3.25 -16.86 2.85
CA LEU A 276 -2.97 -18.28 2.61
C LEU A 276 -4.22 -19.13 2.93
N VAL A 277 -4.83 -18.92 4.09
CA VAL A 277 -6.05 -19.62 4.51
C VAL A 277 -7.18 -19.43 3.50
N PHE A 278 -7.44 -18.19 3.06
CA PHE A 278 -8.50 -17.94 2.09
C PHE A 278 -8.20 -18.48 0.69
N VAL A 279 -6.95 -18.46 0.26
CA VAL A 279 -6.53 -19.09 -1.01
C VAL A 279 -6.81 -20.59 -0.99
N PHE A 280 -6.42 -21.28 0.09
CA PHE A 280 -6.71 -22.71 0.24
C PHE A 280 -8.21 -22.99 0.32
N ALA A 281 -8.97 -22.18 1.05
CA ALA A 281 -10.42 -22.32 1.14
C ALA A 281 -11.08 -22.15 -0.24
N THR A 282 -10.71 -21.10 -0.97
CA THR A 282 -11.23 -20.81 -2.32
C THR A 282 -10.88 -21.92 -3.30
N GLY A 283 -9.61 -22.35 -3.32
CA GLY A 283 -9.16 -23.45 -4.17
C GLY A 283 -9.89 -24.77 -3.86
N SER A 284 -10.11 -25.07 -2.58
CA SER A 284 -10.81 -26.29 -2.14
C SER A 284 -12.29 -26.28 -2.52
N ILE A 285 -12.98 -25.13 -2.36
CA ILE A 285 -14.40 -24.99 -2.75
C ILE A 285 -14.59 -25.29 -4.23
N ILE A 286 -13.74 -24.72 -5.10
CA ILE A 286 -13.81 -24.96 -6.54
C ILE A 286 -13.45 -26.41 -6.85
N TYR A 287 -12.38 -26.92 -6.24
CA TYR A 287 -11.94 -28.30 -6.41
C TYR A 287 -13.08 -29.29 -6.14
N PHE A 288 -13.72 -29.21 -4.97
CA PHE A 288 -14.81 -30.12 -4.60
C PHE A 288 -16.05 -29.93 -5.47
N LYS A 289 -16.38 -28.69 -5.84
CA LYS A 289 -17.49 -28.41 -6.76
C LYS A 289 -17.28 -29.10 -8.10
N ILE A 290 -16.12 -28.90 -8.72
CA ILE A 290 -15.80 -29.45 -10.03
C ILE A 290 -15.67 -30.97 -9.96
N LEU A 291 -15.10 -31.50 -8.87
CA LEU A 291 -15.01 -32.93 -8.64
C LEU A 291 -16.39 -33.58 -8.58
N SER A 292 -17.34 -32.99 -7.86
CA SER A 292 -18.73 -33.46 -7.82
C SER A 292 -19.37 -33.48 -9.21
N GLU A 293 -19.16 -32.42 -10.01
CA GLU A 293 -19.66 -32.35 -11.40
C GLU A 293 -18.99 -33.38 -12.31
N SER A 294 -17.71 -33.71 -12.07
CA SER A 294 -16.98 -34.70 -12.87
C SER A 294 -17.56 -36.12 -12.75
N PHE A 295 -18.07 -36.49 -11.58
CA PHE A 295 -18.74 -37.78 -11.38
C PHE A 295 -20.07 -37.86 -12.14
N GLU A 296 -20.82 -36.76 -12.19
CA GLU A 296 -22.05 -36.67 -12.99
C GLU A 296 -21.77 -36.67 -14.51
N ASP A 297 -20.71 -35.98 -14.93
CA ASP A 297 -20.32 -35.87 -16.34
C ASP A 297 -19.61 -37.14 -16.87
N LYS A 298 -19.15 -38.04 -15.99
CA LYS A 298 -18.48 -39.31 -16.37
C LYS A 298 -19.26 -40.10 -17.42
N ASN A 299 -20.56 -40.25 -17.23
CA ASN A 299 -21.42 -40.99 -18.16
C ASN A 299 -21.52 -40.31 -19.52
N LYS A 300 -21.58 -38.97 -19.56
CA LYS A 300 -21.67 -38.20 -20.81
C LYS A 300 -20.40 -38.37 -21.63
N TYR A 301 -19.24 -38.25 -20.99
CA TYR A 301 -17.96 -38.44 -21.68
C TYR A 301 -17.72 -39.90 -22.10
N SER A 302 -18.21 -40.90 -21.34
CA SER A 302 -18.16 -42.31 -21.76
C SER A 302 -18.99 -42.55 -23.04
N ILE A 303 -20.17 -41.92 -23.17
CA ILE A 303 -20.98 -41.99 -24.40
C ILE A 303 -20.23 -41.34 -25.57
N LEU A 304 -19.62 -40.18 -25.38
CA LEU A 304 -18.84 -39.50 -26.43
C LEU A 304 -17.66 -40.35 -26.93
N LYS A 305 -16.92 -41.00 -26.02
CA LYS A 305 -15.87 -41.97 -26.39
C LYS A 305 -16.43 -43.11 -27.25
N LYS A 306 -17.59 -43.68 -26.89
CA LYS A 306 -18.25 -44.74 -27.68
C LYS A 306 -18.72 -44.27 -29.06
N LEU A 307 -18.98 -42.98 -29.23
CA LEU A 307 -19.34 -42.35 -30.51
C LEU A 307 -18.12 -41.99 -31.38
N GLY A 308 -16.90 -42.25 -30.90
CA GLY A 308 -15.66 -42.06 -31.66
C GLY A 308 -14.88 -40.78 -31.34
N THR A 309 -15.23 -40.05 -30.28
CA THR A 309 -14.43 -38.90 -29.80
C THR A 309 -13.06 -39.37 -29.33
N ILE A 310 -12.00 -38.72 -29.83
CA ILE A 310 -10.61 -39.05 -29.45
C ILE A 310 -10.24 -38.42 -28.09
N ASP A 311 -9.29 -39.02 -27.37
CA ASP A 311 -8.90 -38.55 -26.03
C ASP A 311 -8.45 -37.08 -26.03
N LEU A 312 -7.75 -36.62 -27.08
CA LEU A 312 -7.34 -35.21 -27.20
C LEU A 312 -8.54 -34.24 -27.12
N GLU A 313 -9.66 -34.58 -27.76
CA GLU A 313 -10.89 -33.77 -27.74
C GLU A 313 -11.53 -33.79 -26.34
N ILE A 314 -11.47 -34.92 -25.63
CA ILE A 314 -11.91 -35.04 -24.23
C ILE A 314 -11.04 -34.17 -23.32
N HIS A 315 -9.72 -34.23 -23.48
CA HIS A 315 -8.77 -33.44 -22.71
C HIS A 315 -8.99 -31.94 -22.90
N GLU A 316 -9.23 -31.50 -24.14
CA GLU A 316 -9.52 -30.10 -24.45
C GLU A 316 -10.86 -29.65 -23.85
N ALA A 317 -11.91 -30.47 -24.00
CA ALA A 317 -13.24 -30.17 -23.45
C ALA A 317 -13.20 -30.02 -21.92
N VAL A 318 -12.55 -30.95 -21.22
CA VAL A 318 -12.36 -30.87 -19.76
C VAL A 318 -11.53 -29.65 -19.38
N SER A 319 -10.46 -29.35 -20.10
CA SER A 319 -9.61 -28.18 -19.82
C SER A 319 -10.40 -26.87 -19.94
N LYS A 320 -11.23 -26.73 -20.97
CA LYS A 320 -12.11 -25.57 -21.16
C LYS A 320 -13.18 -25.48 -20.06
N GLN A 321 -13.79 -26.61 -19.71
CA GLN A 321 -14.81 -26.66 -18.65
C GLN A 321 -14.22 -26.25 -17.30
N VAL A 322 -13.12 -26.88 -16.87
CA VAL A 322 -12.46 -26.53 -15.60
C VAL A 322 -11.92 -25.11 -15.65
N GLY A 323 -11.25 -24.72 -16.74
CA GLY A 323 -10.62 -23.41 -16.89
C GLY A 323 -11.61 -22.26 -16.76
N MET A 324 -12.82 -22.43 -17.29
CA MET A 324 -13.91 -21.47 -17.14
C MET A 324 -14.25 -21.19 -15.67
N PHE A 325 -14.27 -22.18 -14.78
CA PHE A 325 -14.57 -21.98 -13.35
C PHE A 325 -13.44 -21.28 -12.59
N PHE A 326 -12.19 -21.37 -13.06
CA PHE A 326 -11.06 -20.71 -12.42
C PHE A 326 -10.85 -19.30 -13.01
N ILE A 327 -10.70 -19.19 -14.33
CA ILE A 327 -10.29 -17.95 -15.02
C ILE A 327 -11.33 -16.85 -14.84
N LEU A 328 -12.62 -17.19 -14.90
CA LEU A 328 -13.70 -16.21 -14.87
C LEU A 328 -13.78 -15.46 -13.52
N PRO A 329 -13.81 -16.14 -12.35
CA PRO A 329 -13.66 -15.48 -11.06
C PRO A 329 -12.34 -14.73 -10.88
N LEU A 330 -11.24 -15.25 -11.42
CA LEU A 330 -9.92 -14.62 -11.34
C LEU A 330 -9.90 -13.26 -12.05
N ILE A 331 -10.41 -13.18 -13.28
CA ILE A 331 -10.48 -11.93 -14.05
C ILE A 331 -11.28 -10.87 -13.27
N VAL A 332 -12.42 -11.24 -12.71
CA VAL A 332 -13.27 -10.33 -11.95
C VAL A 332 -12.56 -9.82 -10.70
N GLY A 333 -11.91 -10.74 -9.98
CA GLY A 333 -11.18 -10.39 -8.77
C GLY A 333 -9.98 -9.49 -9.05
N ILE A 334 -9.26 -9.72 -10.15
CA ILE A 334 -8.18 -8.84 -10.60
C ILE A 334 -8.73 -7.44 -10.91
N ILE A 335 -9.79 -7.33 -11.71
CA ILE A 335 -10.38 -6.03 -12.07
C ILE A 335 -10.81 -5.26 -10.82
N HIS A 336 -11.56 -5.90 -9.91
CA HIS A 336 -12.01 -5.25 -8.68
C HIS A 336 -10.84 -4.84 -7.78
N SER A 337 -9.84 -5.70 -7.63
CA SER A 337 -8.68 -5.43 -6.77
C SER A 337 -7.83 -4.28 -7.31
N VAL A 338 -7.64 -4.20 -8.64
CA VAL A 338 -6.93 -3.08 -9.28
C VAL A 338 -7.65 -1.77 -9.04
N VAL A 339 -8.99 -1.73 -9.16
CA VAL A 339 -9.78 -0.52 -8.85
C VAL A 339 -9.64 -0.15 -7.39
N ALA A 340 -9.81 -1.11 -6.47
CA ALA A 340 -9.72 -0.86 -5.03
C ALA A 340 -8.34 -0.31 -4.62
N ILE A 341 -7.26 -0.92 -5.11
CA ILE A 341 -5.90 -0.50 -4.77
C ILE A 341 -5.53 0.80 -5.50
N SER A 342 -6.08 1.10 -6.67
CA SER A 342 -5.91 2.41 -7.33
C SER A 342 -6.47 3.55 -6.48
N VAL A 343 -7.67 3.36 -5.89
CA VAL A 343 -8.23 4.33 -4.94
C VAL A 343 -7.33 4.48 -3.72
N LEU A 344 -6.85 3.37 -3.15
CA LEU A 344 -5.91 3.38 -2.03
C LEU A 344 -4.60 4.12 -2.38
N SER A 345 -4.07 3.90 -3.58
CA SER A 345 -2.85 4.53 -4.09
C SER A 345 -2.98 6.05 -4.16
N ASN A 346 -4.14 6.55 -4.60
CA ASN A 346 -4.44 7.98 -4.62
C ASN A 346 -4.54 8.57 -3.21
N ILE A 347 -5.25 7.92 -2.30
CA ILE A 347 -5.43 8.41 -0.92
C ILE A 347 -4.11 8.41 -0.13
N MET A 348 -3.23 7.44 -0.40
CA MET A 348 -1.90 7.34 0.21
C MET A 348 -0.84 8.21 -0.47
N LYS A 349 -1.15 8.84 -1.62
CA LYS A 349 -0.22 9.61 -2.46
C LYS A 349 1.07 8.83 -2.78
N CYS A 350 0.97 7.51 -2.92
CA CYS A 350 2.08 6.59 -3.14
C CYS A 350 1.72 5.59 -4.24
N SER A 351 2.65 5.28 -5.14
CA SER A 351 2.40 4.32 -6.22
C SER A 351 2.39 2.89 -5.68
N LEU A 352 1.21 2.26 -5.68
CA LEU A 352 1.01 0.89 -5.18
C LEU A 352 0.97 -0.16 -6.30
N ILE A 353 1.41 0.20 -7.51
CA ILE A 353 1.39 -0.70 -8.68
C ILE A 353 2.27 -1.94 -8.43
N LYS A 354 3.47 -1.75 -7.88
CA LYS A 354 4.42 -2.84 -7.60
C LYS A 354 3.82 -3.89 -6.63
N PRO A 355 3.38 -3.52 -5.40
CA PRO A 355 2.79 -4.49 -4.48
C PRO A 355 1.51 -5.14 -5.04
N THR A 356 0.73 -4.41 -5.86
CA THR A 356 -0.47 -4.95 -6.52
C THR A 356 -0.14 -6.06 -7.50
N ILE A 357 0.82 -5.84 -8.41
CA ILE A 357 1.25 -6.84 -9.41
C ILE A 357 1.78 -8.08 -8.70
N ILE A 358 2.65 -7.91 -7.70
CA ILE A 358 3.22 -9.02 -6.92
C ILE A 358 2.09 -9.84 -6.27
N SER A 359 1.11 -9.17 -5.66
CA SER A 359 -0.01 -9.84 -4.98
C SER A 359 -0.88 -10.64 -5.94
N ILE A 360 -1.21 -10.06 -7.10
CA ILE A 360 -1.97 -10.75 -8.16
C ILE A 360 -1.18 -11.94 -8.71
N SER A 361 0.12 -11.78 -8.96
CA SER A 361 0.98 -12.85 -9.47
C SER A 361 1.07 -14.02 -8.50
N ILE A 362 1.29 -13.77 -7.21
CA ILE A 362 1.34 -14.82 -6.19
C ILE A 362 0.00 -15.55 -6.11
N PHE A 363 -1.12 -14.82 -6.05
CA PHE A 363 -2.44 -15.44 -6.05
C PHE A 363 -2.67 -16.28 -7.31
N ALA A 364 -2.38 -15.75 -8.50
CA ALA A 364 -2.58 -16.44 -9.77
C ALA A 364 -1.75 -17.72 -9.89
N VAL A 365 -0.52 -17.73 -9.37
CA VAL A 365 0.33 -18.93 -9.32
C VAL A 365 -0.30 -20.00 -8.44
N ILE A 366 -0.66 -19.69 -7.19
CA ILE A 366 -1.25 -20.66 -6.27
C ILE A 366 -2.60 -21.16 -6.81
N TYR A 367 -3.42 -20.25 -7.32
CA TYR A 367 -4.71 -20.58 -7.89
C TYR A 367 -4.59 -21.41 -9.19
N GLY A 368 -3.53 -21.18 -9.98
CA GLY A 368 -3.16 -22.00 -11.12
C GLY A 368 -2.75 -23.42 -10.75
N ILE A 369 -2.08 -23.62 -9.61
CA ILE A 369 -1.77 -24.95 -9.07
C ILE A 369 -3.06 -25.74 -8.79
N PHE A 370 -4.06 -25.10 -8.16
CA PHE A 370 -5.38 -25.72 -7.96
C PHE A 370 -6.07 -26.09 -9.27
N TYR A 371 -5.98 -25.22 -10.29
CA TYR A 371 -6.51 -25.53 -11.61
C TYR A 371 -5.87 -26.80 -12.19
N VAL A 372 -4.54 -26.92 -12.15
CA VAL A 372 -3.82 -28.09 -12.67
C VAL A 372 -4.23 -29.37 -11.93
N PHE A 373 -4.30 -29.34 -10.60
CA PHE A 373 -4.73 -30.49 -9.81
C PHE A 373 -6.17 -30.89 -10.10
N THR A 374 -7.08 -29.92 -10.15
CA THR A 374 -8.50 -30.15 -10.41
C THR A 374 -8.70 -30.75 -11.80
N ARG A 375 -8.03 -30.18 -12.82
CA ARG A 375 -8.05 -30.68 -14.19
C ARG A 375 -7.56 -32.12 -14.26
N LYS A 376 -6.41 -32.42 -13.64
CA LYS A 376 -5.85 -33.79 -13.64
C LYS A 376 -6.83 -34.78 -13.03
N LYS A 377 -7.41 -34.45 -11.87
CA LYS A 377 -8.38 -35.33 -11.20
C LYS A 377 -9.67 -35.53 -12.01
N PHE A 378 -10.17 -34.49 -12.67
CA PHE A 378 -11.32 -34.63 -13.57
C PHE A 378 -11.01 -35.63 -14.70
N LEU A 379 -9.83 -35.49 -15.33
CA LEU A 379 -9.40 -36.37 -16.41
C LEU A 379 -9.26 -37.81 -15.94
N ASP A 380 -8.71 -38.05 -14.74
CA ASP A 380 -8.60 -39.41 -14.18
C ASP A 380 -10.00 -40.07 -14.03
N ILE A 381 -11.01 -39.31 -13.59
CA ILE A 381 -12.38 -39.82 -13.37
C ILE A 381 -13.08 -40.18 -14.67
N VAL A 382 -12.90 -39.36 -15.71
CA VAL A 382 -13.49 -39.58 -17.05
C VAL A 382 -12.65 -40.57 -17.88
N GLY A 383 -11.35 -40.63 -17.63
CA GLY A 383 -10.38 -41.53 -18.27
C GLY A 383 -10.57 -42.98 -17.86
N ALA A 384 -10.89 -43.23 -16.58
CA ALA A 384 -11.17 -44.56 -16.02
C ALA A 384 -12.54 -45.16 -16.44
N ALA A 385 -13.09 -44.76 -17.59
CA ALA A 385 -14.42 -45.08 -18.09
C ALA A 385 -14.42 -45.54 -19.53
#